data_AF-A0A1F3C341-F1
#
_entry.id   AF-A0A1F3C341-F1
#
_cell.length_a   1.000
_cell.length_b   1.000
_cell.length_c   1.000
_cell.angle_alpha   90.00
_cell.angle_beta   90.00
_cell.angle_gamma   90.00
#
_symmetry.space_group_name_H-M   'P 1'
#
loop_
_entity.id
_entity.type
_entity.pdbx_description
1 polymer ?
#
loop_
_entity_poly.entity_id
_entity_poly.type
_entity_poly.pdbx_seq_one_letter_code
_entity_poly.pdbx_strand_id
1 'polypeptide(L)'
;MRKTRLGIFLLFLISCKSTSETKITPLNQVNVMPENGIIYALPRTTLTFTVEATLTETFPGPYAEYAEKYIGITDATVEESVKWQITDIKIDTYNDLDPEQYYVLEPSGKFNFDFLKLVQNGLIFPVNTKSKISNKNNFYSETDPGDEIVFADLSVKQYVGKEDVTYYKRVQRDSLFSKVPVIKKQYVEKSIEDKAEEAASFIFMIRQKRFELISGMADFYPEGKSLELAIRKIDQLEDEYLSLFIGKKFTTTYKSDFEFTPTESDLNQPYILFRFSNEKGVLPANDLRGRPFIIEMEKLNKTKNLSFQINDLNKVEKEYQNKLYYRFPDQAVIKVIDGKKTLATAKLNVEQFGVIVSIPSVFLMEEERFIEFYRVEK
;
A
#
# COMPACT_ATOMS: atom_id res chain seq x y z
N MET A 1 -34.24 -39.05 94.02
CA MET A 1 -33.95 -37.72 93.45
C MET A 1 -32.47 -37.59 93.15
N ARG A 2 -32.05 -37.63 91.88
CA ARG A 2 -31.28 -36.56 91.20
C ARG A 2 -31.00 -37.01 89.75
N LYS A 3 -31.55 -36.25 88.82
CA LYS A 3 -31.36 -36.31 87.36
C LYS A 3 -29.87 -36.06 87.05
N THR A 4 -29.26 -36.62 86.01
CA THR A 4 -29.08 -36.09 84.63
C THR A 4 -27.73 -36.67 84.15
N ARG A 5 -27.36 -36.90 82.89
CA ARG A 5 -27.90 -36.74 81.54
C ARG A 5 -27.01 -37.66 80.67
N LEU A 6 -27.59 -38.52 79.83
CA LEU A 6 -26.84 -39.31 78.86
C LEU A 6 -26.51 -38.41 77.66
N GLY A 7 -25.24 -38.01 77.53
CA GLY A 7 -24.75 -37.19 76.43
C GLY A 7 -24.57 -38.02 75.16
N ILE A 8 -25.46 -37.82 74.18
CA ILE A 8 -25.31 -38.33 72.82
C ILE A 8 -24.24 -37.47 72.12
N PHE A 9 -23.11 -38.07 71.79
CA PHE A 9 -22.03 -37.45 71.03
C PHE A 9 -22.42 -37.47 69.55
N LEU A 10 -22.91 -36.34 69.05
CA LEU A 10 -23.28 -36.15 67.64
C LEU A 10 -22.00 -35.97 66.81
N LEU A 11 -21.63 -37.00 66.05
CA LEU A 11 -20.51 -36.95 65.10
C LEU A 11 -20.91 -36.03 63.94
N PHE A 12 -20.41 -34.80 63.93
CA PHE A 12 -20.53 -33.90 62.78
C PHE A 12 -19.68 -34.46 61.62
N LEU A 13 -20.34 -35.08 60.64
CA LEU A 13 -19.76 -35.33 59.33
C LEU A 13 -19.51 -33.97 58.67
N ILE A 14 -18.25 -33.53 58.71
CA ILE A 14 -17.76 -32.40 57.93
C ILE A 14 -17.87 -32.83 56.47
N SER A 15 -18.94 -32.39 55.81
CA SER A 15 -19.09 -32.49 54.37
C SER A 15 -17.95 -31.72 53.72
N CYS A 16 -17.00 -32.44 53.12
CA CYS A 16 -16.00 -31.88 52.22
C CYS A 16 -16.74 -31.15 51.11
N LYS A 17 -16.70 -29.82 51.11
CA LYS A 17 -17.12 -29.03 49.94
C LYS A 17 -16.18 -29.41 48.81
N SER A 18 -16.70 -30.10 47.80
CA SER A 18 -16.03 -30.24 46.51
C SER A 18 -15.75 -28.83 46.00
N THR A 19 -14.47 -28.45 45.94
CA THR A 19 -14.03 -27.23 45.28
C THR A 19 -14.30 -27.41 43.79
N SER A 20 -15.24 -26.63 43.27
CA SER A 20 -15.49 -26.60 41.83
C SER A 20 -14.27 -25.99 41.14
N GLU A 21 -13.59 -26.77 40.30
CA GLU A 21 -12.41 -26.34 39.54
C GLU A 21 -12.81 -26.01 38.10
N THR A 22 -12.41 -24.84 37.62
CA THR A 22 -12.58 -24.41 36.23
C THR A 22 -11.58 -25.16 35.38
N LYS A 23 -12.08 -25.95 34.43
CA LYS A 23 -11.25 -26.78 33.56
C LYS A 23 -11.02 -26.07 32.23
N ILE A 24 -9.78 -26.05 31.78
CA ILE A 24 -9.44 -25.54 30.45
C ILE A 24 -8.71 -26.62 29.69
N THR A 25 -9.28 -26.98 28.54
CA THR A 25 -8.79 -28.07 27.73
C THR A 25 -8.55 -27.56 26.31
N PRO A 26 -7.39 -27.85 25.70
CA PRO A 26 -7.20 -27.66 24.27
C PRO A 26 -8.34 -28.34 23.50
N LEU A 27 -8.92 -27.65 22.50
CA LEU A 27 -10.11 -28.12 21.80
C LEU A 27 -9.91 -29.52 21.16
N ASN A 28 -8.70 -29.81 20.68
CA ASN A 28 -8.33 -31.11 20.10
C ASN A 28 -8.34 -32.28 21.10
N GLN A 29 -8.42 -32.02 22.40
CA GLN A 29 -8.48 -33.03 23.46
C GLN A 29 -9.89 -33.18 24.06
N VAL A 30 -10.88 -32.43 23.54
CA VAL A 30 -12.26 -32.46 24.03
C VAL A 30 -13.08 -33.46 23.21
N ASN A 31 -13.49 -34.57 23.84
CA ASN A 31 -14.29 -35.61 23.19
C ASN A 31 -15.79 -35.29 23.16
N VAL A 32 -16.30 -34.59 24.19
CA VAL A 32 -17.69 -34.18 24.31
C VAL A 32 -17.70 -32.74 24.78
N MET A 33 -18.45 -31.88 24.06
CA MET A 33 -18.56 -30.49 24.43
C MET A 33 -19.34 -30.34 25.75
N PRO A 34 -18.78 -29.63 26.74
CA PRO A 34 -19.46 -29.37 28.01
C PRO A 34 -20.62 -28.39 27.80
N GLU A 35 -21.73 -28.58 28.53
CA GLU A 35 -22.98 -27.80 28.35
C GLU A 35 -22.77 -26.29 28.51
N ASN A 36 -21.84 -25.88 29.38
CA ASN A 36 -21.51 -24.47 29.65
C ASN A 36 -20.12 -24.07 29.12
N GLY A 37 -19.59 -24.79 28.14
CA GLY A 37 -18.27 -24.52 27.56
C GLY A 37 -18.20 -23.23 26.76
N ILE A 38 -17.20 -22.39 27.02
CA ILE A 38 -16.87 -21.22 26.21
C ILE A 38 -15.63 -21.55 25.38
N ILE A 39 -15.72 -21.39 24.05
CA ILE A 39 -14.58 -21.58 23.15
C ILE A 39 -13.90 -20.23 22.90
N TYR A 40 -12.59 -20.18 23.14
CA TYR A 40 -11.75 -19.04 22.78
C TYR A 40 -10.52 -19.50 22.00
N ALA A 41 -9.93 -18.58 21.24
CA ALA A 41 -8.67 -18.80 20.55
C ALA A 41 -7.60 -17.82 21.05
N LEU A 42 -6.34 -18.20 20.88
CA LEU A 42 -5.22 -17.27 21.03
C LEU A 42 -5.09 -16.40 19.77
N PRO A 43 -4.60 -15.16 19.90
CA PRO A 43 -4.30 -14.33 18.75
C PRO A 43 -3.13 -14.89 17.95
N ARG A 44 -3.20 -14.76 16.63
CA ARG A 44 -2.02 -14.76 15.76
C ARG A 44 -1.95 -13.41 15.03
N THR A 45 -0.75 -12.97 14.71
CA THR A 45 -0.51 -11.72 13.99
C THR A 45 -0.46 -12.00 12.49
N THR A 46 -1.20 -11.23 11.70
CA THR A 46 -1.08 -11.20 10.24
C THR A 46 -0.53 -9.83 9.83
N LEU A 47 0.49 -9.86 8.99
CA LEU A 47 1.16 -8.67 8.46
C LEU A 47 0.44 -8.22 7.19
N THR A 48 0.20 -6.92 7.08
CA THR A 48 -0.38 -6.27 5.89
C THR A 48 0.64 -5.34 5.28
N PHE A 49 0.85 -5.47 3.97
CA PHE A 49 1.79 -4.66 3.21
C PHE A 49 1.05 -3.85 2.17
N THR A 50 0.99 -2.54 2.34
CA THR A 50 0.44 -1.63 1.33
C THR A 50 1.58 -1.11 0.48
N VAL A 51 1.64 -1.58 -0.76
CA VAL A 51 2.64 -1.21 -1.76
C VAL A 51 2.06 -0.12 -2.65
N GLU A 52 2.71 1.04 -2.69
CA GLU A 52 2.39 2.13 -3.60
C GLU A 52 3.39 2.11 -4.77
N ALA A 53 2.85 2.09 -6.00
CA ALA A 53 3.65 2.10 -7.22
C ALA A 53 3.12 3.15 -8.20
N THR A 54 4.03 3.90 -8.82
CA THR A 54 3.71 4.89 -9.85
C THR A 54 3.98 4.32 -11.23
N LEU A 55 2.98 4.39 -12.09
CA LEU A 55 3.09 4.21 -13.53
C LEU A 55 3.40 5.56 -14.17
N THR A 56 4.50 5.65 -14.91
CA THR A 56 4.83 6.80 -15.74
C THR A 56 4.75 6.40 -17.20
N GLU A 57 3.78 6.96 -17.90
CA GLU A 57 3.62 6.82 -19.36
C GLU A 57 4.20 8.07 -20.01
N THR A 58 5.18 7.87 -20.89
CA THR A 58 5.83 8.95 -21.62
C THR A 58 5.47 8.82 -23.09
N PHE A 59 4.81 9.85 -23.62
CA PHE A 59 4.49 9.97 -25.03
C PHE A 59 5.44 10.96 -25.68
N PRO A 60 6.15 10.58 -26.75
CA PRO A 60 7.07 11.46 -27.44
C PRO A 60 6.31 12.62 -28.10
N GLY A 61 6.97 13.77 -28.16
CA GLY A 61 6.43 14.91 -28.88
C GLY A 61 6.50 14.67 -30.39
N PRO A 62 5.52 15.12 -31.18
CA PRO A 62 5.55 15.02 -32.64
C PRO A 62 6.78 15.67 -33.30
N TYR A 63 7.43 16.61 -32.61
CA TYR A 63 8.63 17.34 -33.07
C TYR A 63 9.89 16.98 -32.27
N ALA A 64 9.90 15.86 -31.54
CA ALA A 64 11.02 15.46 -30.68
C ALA A 64 12.35 15.35 -31.42
N GLU A 65 12.37 14.83 -32.64
CA GLU A 65 13.58 14.73 -33.47
C GLU A 65 14.22 16.09 -33.80
N TYR A 66 13.43 17.16 -33.75
CA TYR A 66 13.88 18.52 -34.08
C TYR A 66 14.11 19.39 -32.84
N ALA A 67 13.96 18.83 -31.63
CA ALA A 67 14.07 19.56 -30.37
C ALA A 67 15.47 20.17 -30.16
N GLU A 68 16.53 19.42 -30.48
CA GLU A 68 17.91 19.92 -30.39
C GLU A 68 18.16 21.02 -31.42
N LYS A 69 17.73 20.79 -32.67
CA LYS A 69 17.95 21.72 -33.78
C LYS A 69 17.30 23.08 -33.55
N TYR A 70 16.03 23.11 -33.12
CA TYR A 70 15.26 24.35 -33.04
C TYR A 70 15.13 24.95 -31.65
N ILE A 71 15.20 24.15 -30.58
CA ILE A 71 15.01 24.61 -29.20
C ILE A 71 16.27 24.40 -28.35
N GLY A 72 17.24 23.61 -28.82
CA GLY A 72 18.48 23.31 -28.09
C GLY A 72 18.30 22.28 -26.96
N ILE A 73 17.23 21.46 -27.01
CA ILE A 73 16.98 20.42 -26.02
C ILE A 73 17.53 19.09 -26.53
N THR A 74 18.54 18.56 -25.85
CA THR A 74 19.26 17.34 -26.25
C THR A 74 18.66 16.04 -25.71
N ASP A 75 17.80 16.10 -24.68
CA ASP A 75 17.20 14.94 -24.00
C ASP A 75 15.68 14.87 -24.23
N ALA A 76 15.25 15.11 -25.47
CA ALA A 76 13.85 15.00 -25.86
C ALA A 76 13.44 13.52 -25.98
N THR A 77 12.23 13.20 -25.53
CA THR A 77 11.73 11.82 -25.61
C THR A 77 11.31 11.51 -27.05
N VAL A 78 11.98 10.56 -27.70
CA VAL A 78 11.70 10.14 -29.08
C VAL A 78 10.84 8.87 -29.15
N GLU A 79 10.90 8.03 -28.12
CA GLU A 79 10.15 6.78 -28.06
C GLU A 79 9.11 6.79 -26.94
N GLU A 80 7.97 6.14 -27.20
CA GLU A 80 6.98 5.89 -26.17
C GLU A 80 7.53 4.89 -25.15
N SER A 81 7.33 5.19 -23.87
CA SER A 81 7.79 4.29 -22.81
C SER A 81 6.83 4.27 -21.63
N VAL A 82 6.72 3.07 -21.06
CA VAL A 82 5.94 2.80 -19.85
C VAL A 82 6.90 2.34 -18.77
N LYS A 83 6.93 3.05 -17.66
CA LYS A 83 7.83 2.74 -16.54
C LYS A 83 7.08 2.73 -15.22
N TRP A 84 7.14 1.58 -14.56
CA TRP A 84 6.67 1.40 -13.20
C TRP A 84 7.80 1.58 -12.20
N GLN A 85 7.48 2.22 -11.08
CA GLN A 85 8.38 2.36 -9.95
C GLN A 85 7.61 2.22 -8.63
N ILE A 86 8.18 1.50 -7.66
CA ILE A 86 7.65 1.46 -6.30
C ILE A 86 8.09 2.74 -5.58
N THR A 87 7.13 3.45 -5.01
CA THR A 87 7.35 4.70 -4.29
C THR A 87 7.33 4.52 -2.79
N ASP A 88 6.46 3.65 -2.27
CA ASP A 88 6.33 3.43 -0.83
C ASP A 88 5.88 2.00 -0.52
N ILE A 89 6.27 1.50 0.66
CA ILE A 89 5.79 0.22 1.20
C ILE A 89 5.53 0.42 2.69
N LYS A 90 4.24 0.37 3.07
CA LYS A 90 3.81 0.43 4.47
C LYS A 90 3.62 -0.97 5.01
N ILE A 91 4.11 -1.19 6.23
CA ILE A 91 4.00 -2.46 6.94
C ILE A 91 3.15 -2.21 8.18
N ASP A 92 1.96 -2.79 8.18
CA ASP A 92 1.00 -2.76 9.28
C ASP A 92 0.69 -4.19 9.72
N THR A 93 -0.04 -4.33 10.83
CA THR A 93 -0.41 -5.64 11.38
C THR A 93 -1.81 -5.62 11.93
N TYR A 94 -2.50 -6.76 11.86
CA TYR A 94 -3.70 -7.01 12.64
C TYR A 94 -3.64 -8.40 13.27
N ASN A 95 -4.43 -8.60 14.32
CA ASN A 95 -4.54 -9.90 14.99
C ASN A 95 -5.80 -10.63 14.52
N ASP A 96 -5.65 -11.90 14.17
CA ASP A 96 -6.74 -12.82 13.85
C ASP A 96 -6.70 -14.09 14.73
N LEU A 97 -7.70 -14.95 14.56
CA LEU A 97 -7.83 -16.19 15.33
C LEU A 97 -6.74 -17.18 14.90
N ASP A 98 -6.01 -17.74 15.86
CA ASP A 98 -5.10 -18.85 15.59
C ASP A 98 -5.86 -20.19 15.46
N PRO A 99 -5.91 -20.80 14.26
CA PRO A 99 -6.63 -22.06 14.05
C PRO A 99 -6.02 -23.24 14.80
N GLU A 100 -4.75 -23.15 15.19
CA GLU A 100 -4.04 -24.22 15.92
C GLU A 100 -4.20 -24.12 17.44
N GLN A 101 -4.72 -23.00 17.95
CA GLN A 101 -4.76 -22.70 19.39
C GLN A 101 -6.17 -22.35 19.87
N TYR A 102 -7.08 -23.32 19.78
CA TYR A 102 -8.41 -23.25 20.38
C TYR A 102 -8.45 -23.93 21.75
N TYR A 103 -9.17 -23.31 22.68
CA TYR A 103 -9.34 -23.80 24.05
C TYR A 103 -10.82 -23.75 24.46
N VAL A 104 -11.24 -24.76 25.21
CA VAL A 104 -12.57 -24.82 25.84
C VAL A 104 -12.41 -24.50 27.31
N LEU A 105 -13.10 -23.45 27.75
CA LEU A 105 -13.22 -23.01 29.14
C LEU A 105 -14.53 -23.57 29.72
N GLU A 106 -14.42 -24.40 30.75
CA GLU A 106 -15.53 -24.93 31.54
C GLU A 106 -15.61 -24.17 32.87
N PRO A 107 -16.41 -23.10 32.98
CA PRO A 107 -16.54 -22.35 34.22
C PRO A 107 -17.23 -23.19 35.29
N SER A 108 -16.68 -23.19 36.51
CA SER A 108 -17.34 -23.83 37.64
C SER A 108 -17.39 -22.92 38.88
N GLY A 109 -18.54 -22.87 39.55
CA GLY A 109 -18.75 -22.06 40.76
C GLY A 109 -18.80 -20.54 40.54
N LYS A 110 -18.35 -19.76 41.55
CA LYS A 110 -18.31 -18.27 41.56
C LYS A 110 -17.09 -17.73 40.82
N PHE A 111 -16.87 -18.18 39.59
CA PHE A 111 -15.74 -17.74 38.79
C PHE A 111 -16.08 -16.38 38.15
N ASN A 112 -15.35 -15.31 38.52
CA ASN A 112 -15.57 -13.94 38.03
C ASN A 112 -14.29 -13.42 37.37
N PHE A 113 -14.08 -13.77 36.11
CA PHE A 113 -13.02 -13.17 35.30
C PHE A 113 -13.66 -12.24 34.27
N ASP A 114 -13.04 -11.09 34.05
CA ASP A 114 -13.49 -10.13 33.05
C ASP A 114 -13.07 -10.58 31.63
N PHE A 115 -13.89 -11.46 31.03
CA PHE A 115 -13.74 -11.93 29.65
C PHE A 115 -13.68 -10.79 28.66
N LEU A 116 -14.46 -9.74 28.91
CA LEU A 116 -14.46 -8.56 28.08
C LEU A 116 -13.11 -7.85 28.14
N LYS A 117 -12.49 -7.73 29.31
CA LYS A 117 -11.16 -7.09 29.46
C LYS A 117 -10.05 -7.87 28.77
N LEU A 118 -10.05 -9.21 28.79
CA LEU A 118 -9.04 -10.00 28.05
C LEU A 118 -9.24 -9.92 26.53
N VAL A 119 -10.49 -9.85 26.08
CA VAL A 119 -10.82 -9.63 24.65
C VAL A 119 -10.44 -8.21 24.22
N GLN A 120 -10.72 -7.19 25.03
CA GLN A 120 -10.37 -5.79 24.77
C GLN A 120 -8.85 -5.58 24.70
N ASN A 121 -8.10 -6.31 25.52
CA ASN A 121 -6.64 -6.31 25.48
C ASN A 121 -6.06 -7.23 24.40
N GLY A 122 -6.88 -7.87 23.56
CA GLY A 122 -6.42 -8.72 22.46
C GLY A 122 -5.69 -9.99 22.88
N LEU A 123 -5.84 -10.43 24.13
CA LEU A 123 -5.14 -11.61 24.68
C LEU A 123 -5.85 -12.92 24.34
N ILE A 124 -7.16 -12.85 24.19
CA ILE A 124 -8.03 -13.94 23.75
C ILE A 124 -9.03 -13.41 22.75
N PHE A 125 -9.40 -14.23 21.79
CA PHE A 125 -10.40 -13.89 20.79
C PHE A 125 -11.63 -14.79 20.92
N PRO A 126 -12.85 -14.23 21.01
CA PRO A 126 -14.06 -15.03 20.99
C PRO A 126 -14.29 -15.59 19.58
N VAL A 127 -14.58 -16.88 19.48
CA VAL A 127 -14.85 -17.53 18.18
C VAL A 127 -16.18 -17.05 17.57
N ASN A 128 -17.10 -16.52 18.38
CA ASN A 128 -18.43 -16.06 17.95
C ASN A 128 -18.46 -14.62 17.41
N THR A 129 -17.32 -13.94 17.28
CA THR A 129 -17.30 -12.54 16.78
C THR A 129 -17.26 -12.52 15.25
N LYS A 130 -18.19 -11.80 14.63
CA LYS A 130 -18.19 -11.55 13.17
C LYS A 130 -16.88 -10.86 12.79
N SER A 131 -15.93 -11.60 12.23
CA SER A 131 -14.70 -11.03 11.70
C SER A 131 -15.05 -10.14 10.51
N LYS A 132 -14.61 -8.88 10.55
CA LYS A 132 -14.59 -8.01 9.36
C LYS A 132 -13.41 -8.44 8.49
N ILE A 133 -13.53 -9.60 7.85
CA ILE A 133 -12.57 -10.03 6.83
C ILE A 133 -12.80 -9.14 5.62
N SER A 134 -12.07 -8.05 5.54
CA SER A 134 -11.97 -7.23 4.34
C SER A 134 -11.01 -7.93 3.38
N ASN A 135 -11.45 -9.01 2.74
CA ASN A 135 -10.74 -9.56 1.59
C ASN A 135 -10.83 -8.56 0.44
N LYS A 136 -10.01 -7.51 0.46
CA LYS A 136 -9.82 -6.60 -0.66
C LYS A 136 -8.69 -7.12 -1.54
N ASN A 137 -8.90 -8.30 -2.12
CA ASN A 137 -8.21 -8.65 -3.35
C ASN A 137 -9.11 -8.24 -4.50
N ASN A 138 -8.93 -7.01 -4.96
CA ASN A 138 -9.52 -6.54 -6.21
C ASN A 138 -8.52 -5.58 -6.86
N PHE A 139 -7.59 -6.17 -7.62
CA PHE A 139 -6.85 -5.46 -8.64
C PHE A 139 -7.78 -5.29 -9.85
N TYR A 140 -8.29 -4.08 -10.04
CA TYR A 140 -8.87 -3.65 -11.30
C TYR A 140 -8.15 -2.35 -11.68
N SER A 141 -7.31 -2.40 -12.70
CA SER A 141 -6.93 -1.19 -13.42
C SER A 141 -8.16 -0.74 -14.22
N GLU A 142 -9.06 0.01 -13.59
CA GLU A 142 -10.05 0.80 -14.32
C GLU A 142 -9.38 2.10 -14.72
N THR A 143 -8.66 2.05 -15.83
CA THR A 143 -8.51 3.10 -16.84
C THR A 143 -7.41 2.62 -17.77
N ASP A 144 -7.82 2.15 -18.94
CA ASP A 144 -6.99 2.20 -20.13
C ASP A 144 -7.05 3.65 -20.61
N PRO A 145 -5.99 4.46 -20.46
CA PRO A 145 -5.96 5.83 -20.99
C PRO A 145 -5.77 5.85 -22.51
N GLY A 146 -5.72 4.67 -23.17
CA GLY A 146 -5.30 4.47 -24.56
C GLY A 146 -6.07 5.20 -25.67
N ASP A 147 -7.15 5.91 -25.35
CA ASP A 147 -7.95 6.65 -26.34
C ASP A 147 -7.94 8.19 -26.15
N GLU A 148 -7.15 8.75 -25.23
CA GLU A 148 -7.07 10.21 -25.08
C GLU A 148 -6.14 10.87 -26.12
N ILE A 149 -6.64 11.93 -26.78
CA ILE A 149 -5.84 12.76 -27.69
C ILE A 149 -4.79 13.52 -26.87
N VAL A 150 -3.54 13.04 -26.91
CA VAL A 150 -2.43 13.61 -26.14
C VAL A 150 -2.01 15.00 -26.65
N PHE A 151 -2.08 15.25 -27.97
CA PHE A 151 -1.73 16.53 -28.60
C PHE A 151 -2.84 16.96 -29.57
N ALA A 152 -3.59 18.01 -29.21
CA ALA A 152 -4.74 18.49 -30.01
C ALA A 152 -4.35 19.59 -31.01
N ASP A 153 -3.37 20.43 -30.68
CA ASP A 153 -2.88 21.52 -31.54
C ASP A 153 -1.40 21.30 -31.89
N LEU A 154 -1.15 20.98 -33.15
CA LEU A 154 0.20 20.72 -33.67
C LEU A 154 0.79 21.94 -34.38
N SER A 155 0.00 23.00 -34.66
CA SER A 155 0.45 24.09 -35.53
C SER A 155 -0.26 25.40 -35.23
N VAL A 156 0.55 26.44 -35.03
CA VAL A 156 0.12 27.84 -34.82
C VAL A 156 -0.65 28.40 -36.03
N LYS A 157 -0.34 27.89 -37.24
CA LYS A 157 -0.91 28.35 -38.51
C LYS A 157 -1.70 27.23 -39.19
N GLN A 158 -2.51 27.58 -40.18
CA GLN A 158 -3.23 26.60 -41.01
C GLN A 158 -2.28 25.51 -41.52
N TYR A 159 -2.73 24.24 -41.44
CA TYR A 159 -1.99 23.02 -41.82
C TYR A 159 -1.50 22.99 -43.28
N VAL A 160 -1.95 23.92 -44.11
CA VAL A 160 -1.72 23.95 -45.55
C VAL A 160 -0.84 25.16 -45.90
N GLY A 161 0.34 24.89 -46.46
CA GLY A 161 1.22 25.90 -47.04
C GLY A 161 0.78 26.33 -48.43
N LYS A 162 1.26 27.48 -48.89
CA LYS A 162 1.10 27.93 -50.29
C LYS A 162 2.45 27.83 -50.98
N GLU A 163 2.58 26.95 -51.97
CA GLU A 163 3.75 26.85 -52.82
C GLU A 163 3.49 27.47 -54.19
N ASP A 164 4.50 28.12 -54.73
CA ASP A 164 4.48 28.73 -56.07
C ASP A 164 4.94 27.70 -57.11
N VAL A 165 3.99 27.02 -57.75
CA VAL A 165 4.29 26.03 -58.80
C VAL A 165 4.31 26.71 -60.17
N THR A 166 5.41 26.55 -60.91
CA THR A 166 5.55 27.14 -62.25
C THR A 166 4.91 26.25 -63.31
N TYR A 167 3.82 26.72 -63.93
CA TYR A 167 3.15 26.08 -65.06
C TYR A 167 3.49 26.78 -66.36
N TYR A 168 3.77 26.05 -67.45
CA TYR A 168 3.98 26.68 -68.76
C TYR A 168 2.66 26.82 -69.52
N LYS A 169 2.16 28.05 -69.68
CA LYS A 169 0.98 28.34 -70.50
C LYS A 169 1.43 28.68 -71.92
N ARG A 170 0.85 28.00 -72.93
CA ARG A 170 1.07 28.36 -74.34
C ARG A 170 0.19 29.57 -74.67
N VAL A 171 0.80 30.67 -75.08
CA VAL A 171 0.10 31.88 -75.49
C VAL A 171 0.43 32.16 -76.95
N GLN A 172 -0.58 32.46 -77.76
CA GLN A 172 -0.42 32.80 -79.18
C GLN A 172 -0.28 34.31 -79.30
N ARG A 173 0.82 34.77 -79.89
CA ARG A 173 1.02 36.15 -80.38
C ARG A 173 1.48 36.05 -81.82
N ASP A 174 0.81 36.74 -82.73
CA ASP A 174 1.24 36.95 -84.12
C ASP A 174 1.75 35.68 -84.83
N SER A 175 0.90 34.64 -84.82
CA SER A 175 1.15 33.33 -85.46
C SER A 175 2.29 32.47 -84.90
N LEU A 176 2.93 32.85 -83.78
CA LEU A 176 3.94 32.05 -83.07
C LEU A 176 3.45 31.64 -81.67
N PHE A 177 3.68 30.38 -81.30
CA PHE A 177 3.36 29.86 -79.96
C PHE A 177 4.55 30.04 -79.01
N SER A 178 4.37 30.87 -77.98
CA SER A 178 5.39 31.05 -76.93
C SER A 178 4.96 30.36 -75.64
N LYS A 179 5.86 29.59 -75.01
CA LYS A 179 5.67 29.02 -73.67
C LYS A 179 6.03 30.08 -72.64
N VAL A 180 5.04 30.54 -71.88
CA VAL A 180 5.25 31.54 -70.82
C VAL A 180 5.14 30.82 -69.46
N PRO A 181 6.12 30.96 -68.56
CA PRO A 181 6.00 30.46 -67.20
C PRO A 181 4.94 31.28 -66.46
N VAL A 182 3.98 30.60 -65.86
CA VAL A 182 2.90 31.15 -65.05
C VAL A 182 2.99 30.50 -63.68
N ILE A 183 3.32 31.30 -62.67
CA ILE A 183 3.36 30.87 -61.29
C ILE A 183 1.92 30.74 -60.79
N LYS A 184 1.53 29.58 -60.28
CA LYS A 184 0.25 29.37 -59.59
C LYS A 184 0.51 28.93 -58.16
N LYS A 185 -0.20 29.55 -57.22
CA LYS A 185 -0.23 29.14 -55.82
C LYS A 185 -1.00 27.84 -55.68
N GLN A 186 -0.32 26.78 -55.28
CA GLN A 186 -0.91 25.50 -54.92
C GLN A 186 -0.83 25.30 -53.41
N TYR A 187 -1.84 24.65 -52.87
CA TYR A 187 -1.91 24.25 -51.47
C TYR A 187 -1.15 22.94 -51.29
N VAL A 188 -0.10 22.94 -50.47
CA VAL A 188 0.74 21.77 -50.19
C VAL A 188 0.79 21.56 -48.68
N GLU A 189 0.78 20.30 -48.24
CA GLU A 189 0.94 19.98 -46.82
C GLU A 189 2.36 20.36 -46.38
N LYS A 190 2.49 21.10 -45.29
CA LYS A 190 3.80 21.45 -44.74
C LYS A 190 4.53 20.21 -44.22
N SER A 191 5.85 20.17 -44.39
CA SER A 191 6.66 19.11 -43.79
C SER A 191 6.60 19.17 -42.26
N ILE A 192 6.92 18.06 -41.59
CA ILE A 192 6.99 18.00 -40.12
C ILE A 192 8.06 18.97 -39.60
N GLU A 193 9.18 19.08 -40.31
CA GLU A 193 10.25 20.02 -40.01
C GLU A 193 9.80 21.49 -40.11
N ASP A 194 9.07 21.87 -41.16
CA ASP A 194 8.52 23.23 -41.29
C ASP A 194 7.55 23.55 -40.14
N LYS A 195 6.72 22.58 -39.75
CA LYS A 195 5.78 22.74 -38.62
C LYS A 195 6.55 22.87 -37.29
N ALA A 196 7.62 22.11 -37.10
CA ALA A 196 8.51 22.22 -35.95
C ALA A 196 9.20 23.59 -35.92
N GLU A 197 9.74 24.09 -37.04
CA GLU A 197 10.35 25.41 -37.11
C GLU A 197 9.35 26.53 -36.74
N GLU A 198 8.11 26.44 -37.22
CA GLU A 198 7.04 27.38 -36.87
C GLU A 198 6.69 27.33 -35.39
N ALA A 199 6.57 26.13 -34.81
CA ALA A 199 6.29 25.94 -33.39
C ALA A 199 7.42 26.51 -32.51
N ALA A 200 8.68 26.26 -32.86
CA ALA A 200 9.84 26.81 -32.16
C ALA A 200 9.90 28.33 -32.25
N SER A 201 9.67 28.89 -33.45
CA SER A 201 9.59 30.33 -33.66
C SER A 201 8.51 30.97 -32.79
N PHE A 202 7.37 30.30 -32.64
CA PHE A 202 6.27 30.76 -31.80
C PHE A 202 6.62 30.70 -30.31
N ILE A 203 7.32 29.66 -29.84
CA ILE A 203 7.84 29.59 -28.46
C ILE A 203 8.77 30.78 -28.17
N PHE A 204 9.71 31.08 -29.07
CA PHE A 204 10.60 32.24 -28.90
C PHE A 204 9.84 33.57 -28.91
N MET A 205 8.83 33.70 -29.78
CA MET A 205 7.95 34.86 -29.79
C MET A 205 7.18 35.01 -28.47
N ILE A 206 6.61 33.93 -27.93
CA ILE A 206 5.90 33.93 -26.64
C ILE A 206 6.86 34.36 -25.52
N ARG A 207 8.08 33.81 -25.47
CA ARG A 207 9.11 34.18 -24.48
C ARG A 207 9.46 35.66 -24.54
N GLN A 208 9.64 36.19 -25.76
CA GLN A 208 9.91 37.61 -25.96
C GLN A 208 8.73 38.47 -25.46
N LYS A 209 7.49 38.10 -25.80
CA LYS A 209 6.29 38.80 -25.32
C LYS A 209 6.11 38.73 -23.81
N ARG A 210 6.42 37.59 -23.18
CA ARG A 210 6.45 37.46 -21.72
C ARG A 210 7.46 38.43 -21.11
N PHE A 211 8.67 38.51 -21.67
CA PHE A 211 9.70 39.43 -21.20
C PHE A 211 9.29 40.89 -21.35
N GLU A 212 8.74 41.29 -22.50
CA GLU A 212 8.22 42.66 -22.74
C GLU A 212 7.16 43.06 -21.70
N LEU A 213 6.24 42.14 -21.37
CA LEU A 213 5.19 42.37 -20.37
C LEU A 213 5.76 42.48 -18.95
N ILE A 214 6.71 41.63 -18.56
CA ILE A 214 7.30 41.66 -17.21
C ILE A 214 8.21 42.88 -17.02
N SER A 215 8.92 43.30 -18.07
CA SER A 215 9.85 44.43 -18.04
C SER A 215 9.18 45.80 -18.20
N GLY A 216 7.87 45.84 -18.49
CA GLY A 216 7.14 47.08 -18.73
C GLY A 216 7.46 47.75 -20.07
N MET A 217 8.03 46.99 -21.02
CA MET A 217 8.41 47.47 -22.35
C MET A 217 7.31 47.23 -23.40
N ALA A 218 6.19 46.63 -23.01
CA ALA A 218 5.08 46.34 -23.91
C ALA A 218 4.28 47.61 -24.29
N ASP A 219 3.88 47.70 -25.55
CA ASP A 219 3.05 48.81 -26.08
C ASP A 219 1.69 48.93 -25.37
N PHE A 220 1.15 47.81 -24.89
CA PHE A 220 -0.08 47.74 -24.11
C PHE A 220 0.19 46.98 -22.81
N TYR A 221 -0.07 47.63 -21.68
CA TYR A 221 0.15 47.07 -20.36
C TYR A 221 -1.18 46.82 -19.65
N PRO A 222 -1.66 45.57 -19.55
CA PRO A 222 -2.86 45.26 -18.79
C PRO A 222 -2.60 45.48 -17.29
N GLU A 223 -3.56 46.06 -16.56
CA GLU A 223 -3.39 46.34 -15.13
C GLU A 223 -4.00 45.24 -14.23
N GLY A 224 -3.42 45.08 -13.05
CA GLY A 224 -3.92 44.21 -11.98
C GLY A 224 -4.08 42.75 -12.41
N LYS A 225 -5.27 42.17 -12.17
CA LYS A 225 -5.57 40.75 -12.42
C LYS A 225 -5.46 40.33 -13.89
N SER A 226 -5.61 41.27 -14.82
CA SER A 226 -5.52 40.98 -16.26
C SER A 226 -4.10 40.63 -16.67
N LEU A 227 -3.09 41.24 -16.04
CA LEU A 227 -1.68 40.92 -16.27
C LEU A 227 -1.35 39.52 -15.78
N GLU A 228 -1.75 39.19 -14.55
CA GLU A 228 -1.56 37.85 -13.97
C GLU A 228 -2.19 36.77 -14.87
N LEU A 229 -3.43 37.00 -15.33
CA LEU A 229 -4.11 36.09 -16.24
C LEU A 229 -3.38 35.94 -17.58
N ALA A 230 -2.89 37.06 -18.14
CA ALA A 230 -2.17 37.06 -19.41
C ALA A 230 -0.86 36.29 -19.29
N ILE A 231 -0.05 36.54 -18.26
CA ILE A 231 1.20 35.81 -17.99
C ILE A 231 0.92 34.32 -17.83
N ARG A 232 -0.08 33.95 -17.01
CA ARG A 232 -0.47 32.54 -16.83
C ARG A 232 -0.87 31.87 -18.15
N LYS A 233 -1.56 32.59 -19.05
CA LYS A 233 -1.96 32.06 -20.37
C LYS A 233 -0.79 31.94 -21.33
N ILE A 234 0.15 32.88 -21.29
CA ILE A 234 1.41 32.83 -22.02
C ILE A 234 2.23 31.62 -21.58
N ASP A 235 2.37 31.39 -20.27
CA ASP A 235 3.08 30.23 -19.73
C ASP A 235 2.39 28.91 -20.13
N GLN A 236 1.06 28.85 -20.03
CA GLN A 236 0.28 27.68 -20.49
C GLN A 236 0.50 27.38 -21.98
N LEU A 237 0.52 28.41 -22.83
CA LEU A 237 0.79 28.25 -24.27
C LEU A 237 2.24 27.86 -24.53
N GLU A 238 3.19 28.44 -23.81
CA GLU A 238 4.59 28.01 -23.91
C GLU A 238 4.70 26.52 -23.60
N ASP A 239 4.16 26.05 -22.47
CA ASP A 239 4.21 24.65 -22.05
C ASP A 239 3.55 23.71 -23.07
N GLU A 240 2.42 24.10 -23.64
CA GLU A 240 1.71 23.33 -24.66
C GLU A 240 2.56 23.14 -25.92
N TYR A 241 3.15 24.22 -26.44
CA TYR A 241 4.00 24.15 -27.63
C TYR A 241 5.36 23.49 -27.34
N LEU A 242 5.91 23.67 -26.14
CA LEU A 242 7.13 22.97 -25.70
C LEU A 242 6.90 21.46 -25.64
N SER A 243 5.72 21.02 -25.18
CA SER A 243 5.35 19.61 -25.11
C SER A 243 5.37 18.92 -26.48
N LEU A 244 5.19 19.67 -27.57
CA LEU A 244 5.32 19.15 -28.93
C LEU A 244 6.75 18.67 -29.24
N PHE A 245 7.76 19.21 -28.55
CA PHE A 245 9.16 18.82 -28.70
C PHE A 245 9.61 17.85 -27.62
N ILE A 246 9.24 18.06 -26.35
CA ILE A 246 9.76 17.23 -25.25
C ILE A 246 8.89 15.99 -24.96
N GLY A 247 7.65 16.00 -25.44
CA GLY A 247 6.64 14.98 -25.12
C GLY A 247 5.80 15.32 -23.89
N LYS A 248 4.87 14.42 -23.54
CA LYS A 248 4.06 14.49 -22.33
C LYS A 248 4.32 13.27 -21.44
N LYS A 249 4.27 13.49 -20.13
CA LYS A 249 4.40 12.45 -19.12
C LYS A 249 3.15 12.42 -18.26
N PHE A 250 2.50 11.27 -18.20
CA PHE A 250 1.39 11.02 -17.30
C PHE A 250 1.88 10.12 -16.18
N THR A 251 1.53 10.47 -14.94
CA THR A 251 1.93 9.68 -13.77
C THR A 251 0.70 9.33 -12.96
N THR A 252 0.47 8.03 -12.79
CA THR A 252 -0.66 7.48 -12.05
C THR A 252 -0.15 6.62 -10.91
N THR A 253 -0.68 6.84 -9.71
CA THR A 253 -0.31 6.06 -8.51
C THR A 253 -1.30 4.95 -8.27
N TYR A 254 -0.79 3.73 -8.12
CA TYR A 254 -1.54 2.52 -7.81
C TYR A 254 -1.18 2.00 -6.42
N LYS A 255 -2.15 1.39 -5.75
CA LYS A 255 -1.95 0.74 -4.44
C LYS A 255 -2.29 -0.73 -4.53
N SER A 256 -1.49 -1.57 -3.88
CA SER A 256 -1.72 -3.02 -3.80
C SER A 256 -1.47 -3.49 -2.37
N ASP A 257 -2.43 -4.23 -1.83
CA ASP A 257 -2.37 -4.76 -0.48
C ASP A 257 -2.02 -6.25 -0.50
N PHE A 258 -1.07 -6.67 0.33
CA PHE A 258 -0.69 -8.06 0.49
C PHE A 258 -0.77 -8.47 1.95
N GLU A 259 -1.19 -9.71 2.21
CA GLU A 259 -1.26 -10.27 3.56
C GLU A 259 -0.31 -11.45 3.69
N PHE A 260 0.34 -11.56 4.86
CA PHE A 260 1.21 -12.66 5.20
C PHE A 260 1.16 -12.96 6.70
N THR A 261 0.84 -14.21 7.04
CA THR A 261 0.79 -14.69 8.43
C THR A 261 2.08 -15.46 8.74
N PRO A 262 3.02 -14.90 9.51
CA PRO A 262 4.31 -15.52 9.77
C PRO A 262 4.21 -16.79 10.62
N THR A 263 5.08 -17.76 10.32
CA THR A 263 5.32 -18.98 11.12
C THR A 263 6.78 -19.05 11.57
N GLU A 264 7.11 -19.89 12.56
CA GLU A 264 8.51 -20.06 12.99
C GLU A 264 9.42 -20.60 11.86
N SER A 265 8.86 -21.35 10.90
CA SER A 265 9.63 -21.85 9.76
C SER A 265 10.13 -20.72 8.85
N ASP A 266 9.38 -19.63 8.76
CA ASP A 266 9.67 -18.47 7.92
C ASP A 266 10.80 -17.58 8.46
N LEU A 267 11.27 -17.83 9.69
CA LEU A 267 12.50 -17.20 10.20
C LEU A 267 13.75 -17.69 9.48
N ASN A 268 13.69 -18.89 8.87
CA ASN A 268 14.83 -19.53 8.22
C ASN A 268 14.75 -19.51 6.70
N GLN A 269 13.62 -19.10 6.13
CA GLN A 269 13.39 -19.06 4.68
C GLN A 269 12.75 -17.73 4.27
N PRO A 270 13.28 -17.05 3.24
CA PRO A 270 12.65 -15.83 2.75
C PRO A 270 11.32 -16.15 2.06
N TYR A 271 10.27 -15.38 2.40
CA TYR A 271 8.97 -15.50 1.77
C TYR A 271 8.82 -14.49 0.63
N ILE A 272 8.37 -14.92 -0.54
CA ILE A 272 8.11 -14.02 -1.69
C ILE A 272 6.73 -13.39 -1.51
N LEU A 273 6.69 -12.08 -1.21
CA LEU A 273 5.45 -11.35 -1.04
C LEU A 273 4.77 -11.05 -2.37
N PHE A 274 5.52 -10.48 -3.31
CA PHE A 274 5.07 -10.18 -4.66
C PHE A 274 6.27 -10.15 -5.61
N ARG A 275 6.00 -9.97 -6.91
CA ARG A 275 7.04 -9.73 -7.93
C ARG A 275 6.81 -8.38 -8.59
N PHE A 276 7.85 -7.75 -9.09
CA PHE A 276 7.74 -6.45 -9.76
C PHE A 276 8.42 -6.46 -11.12
N SER A 277 7.77 -5.87 -12.11
CA SER A 277 8.32 -5.60 -13.43
C SER A 277 8.29 -4.09 -13.69
N ASN A 278 9.35 -3.55 -14.29
CA ASN A 278 9.38 -2.14 -14.65
C ASN A 278 8.38 -1.82 -15.78
N GLU A 279 7.87 -2.82 -16.50
CA GLU A 279 6.90 -2.64 -17.59
C GLU A 279 5.47 -2.97 -17.16
N LYS A 280 5.30 -3.94 -16.25
CA LYS A 280 3.98 -4.46 -15.82
C LYS A 280 3.58 -4.11 -14.39
N GLY A 281 4.46 -3.43 -13.65
CA GLY A 281 4.21 -3.04 -12.27
C GLY A 281 4.24 -4.22 -11.31
N VAL A 282 3.30 -4.19 -10.36
CA VAL A 282 3.16 -5.18 -9.29
C VAL A 282 2.50 -6.45 -9.84
N LEU A 283 3.15 -7.59 -9.63
CA LEU A 283 2.76 -8.91 -10.11
C LEU A 283 2.60 -9.89 -8.93
N PRO A 284 1.73 -10.90 -9.06
CA PRO A 284 1.56 -11.92 -8.04
C PRO A 284 2.82 -12.77 -7.83
N ALA A 285 2.93 -13.38 -6.65
CA ALA A 285 4.09 -14.17 -6.23
C ALA A 285 4.30 -15.50 -7.01
N ASN A 286 3.54 -15.80 -8.04
CA ASN A 286 3.76 -16.92 -8.96
C ASN A 286 4.22 -16.49 -10.36
N ASP A 287 4.19 -15.19 -10.68
CA ASP A 287 4.51 -14.69 -12.02
C ASP A 287 6.01 -14.41 -12.18
N LEU A 288 6.73 -15.37 -12.79
CA LEU A 288 8.19 -15.31 -12.96
C LEU A 288 8.70 -14.20 -13.89
N ARG A 289 7.83 -13.40 -14.50
CA ARG A 289 8.23 -12.27 -15.37
C ARG A 289 8.74 -11.06 -14.60
N GLY A 290 8.51 -11.00 -13.28
CA GLY A 290 9.01 -9.95 -12.40
C GLY A 290 10.12 -10.43 -11.46
N ARG A 291 10.89 -9.48 -10.92
CA ARG A 291 11.87 -9.76 -9.86
C ARG A 291 11.17 -9.89 -8.49
N PRO A 292 11.61 -10.80 -7.60
CA PRO A 292 10.94 -11.07 -6.34
C PRO A 292 11.21 -10.00 -5.29
N PHE A 293 10.16 -9.64 -4.56
CA PHE A 293 10.22 -8.82 -3.36
C PHE A 293 9.93 -9.73 -2.19
N ILE A 294 10.93 -9.90 -1.32
CA ILE A 294 10.89 -10.88 -0.25
C ILE A 294 10.73 -10.22 1.10
N ILE A 295 10.16 -10.98 2.04
CA ILE A 295 10.12 -10.64 3.45
C ILE A 295 11.20 -11.44 4.17
N GLU A 296 12.02 -10.72 4.93
CA GLU A 296 12.93 -11.30 5.91
C GLU A 296 12.50 -10.87 7.32
N MET A 297 12.60 -11.79 8.27
CA MET A 297 12.17 -11.59 9.64
C MET A 297 13.26 -12.01 10.62
N GLU A 298 13.46 -11.21 11.64
CA GLU A 298 14.40 -11.49 12.73
C GLU A 298 13.70 -11.38 14.07
N LYS A 299 13.61 -12.50 14.79
CA LYS A 299 13.03 -12.59 16.13
C LYS A 299 14.01 -12.03 17.18
N LEU A 300 13.54 -11.12 18.04
CA LEU A 300 14.37 -10.46 19.06
C LEU A 300 14.49 -11.23 20.38
N ASN A 301 13.74 -12.33 20.56
CA ASN A 301 13.84 -13.25 21.71
C ASN A 301 13.65 -12.57 23.08
N LYS A 302 12.82 -11.53 23.17
CA LYS A 302 12.61 -10.77 24.42
C LYS A 302 11.77 -11.52 25.44
N THR A 303 10.87 -12.39 24.98
CA THR A 303 9.94 -13.14 25.85
C THR A 303 10.49 -14.50 26.28
N LYS A 304 11.69 -14.90 25.82
CA LYS A 304 12.28 -16.22 26.12
C LYS A 304 12.38 -16.50 27.63
N ASN A 305 12.77 -15.49 28.41
CA ASN A 305 12.94 -15.62 29.86
C ASN A 305 11.62 -15.75 30.64
N LEU A 306 10.51 -15.29 30.06
CA LEU A 306 9.19 -15.35 30.70
C LEU A 306 8.71 -16.79 30.86
N SER A 307 9.01 -17.64 29.88
CA SER A 307 8.66 -19.06 29.94
C SER A 307 9.25 -19.76 31.17
N PHE A 308 10.49 -19.46 31.54
CA PHE A 308 11.15 -20.05 32.71
C PHE A 308 10.52 -19.59 34.02
N GLN A 309 10.30 -18.28 34.17
CA GLN A 309 9.67 -17.72 35.38
C GLN A 309 8.25 -18.23 35.57
N ILE A 310 7.48 -18.36 34.48
CA ILE A 310 6.09 -18.84 34.55
C ILE A 310 6.03 -20.36 34.77
N ASN A 311 6.98 -21.12 34.23
CA ASN A 311 7.10 -22.54 34.55
C ASN A 311 7.42 -22.78 36.03
N ASP A 312 8.25 -21.93 36.65
CA ASP A 312 8.52 -22.01 38.09
C ASP A 312 7.29 -21.63 38.93
N LEU A 313 6.52 -20.62 38.52
CA LEU A 313 5.20 -20.33 39.12
C LEU A 313 4.24 -21.52 39.00
N ASN A 314 4.28 -22.23 37.87
CA ASN A 314 3.43 -23.37 37.62
C ASN A 314 3.83 -24.62 38.42
N LYS A 315 5.10 -24.80 38.81
CA LYS A 315 5.58 -25.91 39.69
C LYS A 315 5.05 -25.81 41.12
N VAL A 316 4.60 -24.63 41.55
CA VAL A 316 3.87 -24.44 42.82
C VAL A 316 2.40 -24.93 42.63
N GLU A 317 2.22 -26.12 42.05
CA GLU A 317 0.95 -26.67 41.56
C GLU A 317 -0.15 -26.78 42.62
N LYS A 318 0.19 -26.74 43.90
CA LYS A 318 -0.77 -26.94 44.99
C LYS A 318 -1.54 -25.70 45.40
N GLU A 319 -1.14 -24.50 45.00
CA GLU A 319 -1.70 -23.25 45.56
C GLU A 319 -2.59 -22.47 44.60
N TYR A 320 -2.42 -22.66 43.28
CA TYR A 320 -3.14 -21.88 42.27
C TYR A 320 -3.95 -22.76 41.31
N GLN A 321 -5.26 -22.82 41.55
CA GLN A 321 -6.24 -23.47 40.69
C GLN A 321 -6.72 -22.52 39.57
N ASN A 322 -7.27 -23.08 38.48
CA ASN A 322 -7.90 -22.36 37.37
C ASN A 322 -6.94 -21.52 36.49
N LYS A 323 -6.17 -22.18 35.62
CA LYS A 323 -5.17 -21.55 34.75
C LYS A 323 -5.73 -21.30 33.35
N LEU A 324 -5.58 -20.08 32.83
CA LEU A 324 -5.92 -19.71 31.45
C LEU A 324 -4.66 -19.68 30.57
N TYR A 325 -4.81 -20.10 29.32
CA TYR A 325 -3.74 -20.04 28.33
C TYR A 325 -3.70 -18.65 27.69
N TYR A 326 -2.50 -18.10 27.58
CA TYR A 326 -2.20 -16.81 26.97
C TYR A 326 -0.96 -16.92 26.11
N ARG A 327 -0.87 -16.01 25.14
CA ARG A 327 0.31 -15.85 24.30
C ARG A 327 0.94 -14.50 24.60
N PHE A 328 2.23 -14.51 24.90
CA PHE A 328 3.04 -13.29 25.01
C PHE A 328 3.76 -13.08 23.70
N PRO A 329 3.40 -12.07 22.88
CA PRO A 329 4.06 -11.84 21.61
C PRO A 329 5.52 -11.50 21.83
N ASP A 330 6.37 -11.94 20.90
CA ASP A 330 7.75 -11.49 20.85
C ASP A 330 7.92 -10.38 19.81
N GLN A 331 8.94 -9.55 19.99
CA GLN A 331 9.24 -8.52 19.01
C GLN A 331 10.02 -9.12 17.84
N ALA A 332 9.67 -8.74 16.62
CA ALA A 332 10.44 -9.05 15.43
C ALA A 332 10.71 -7.81 14.58
N VAL A 333 11.84 -7.84 13.88
CA VAL A 333 12.16 -6.89 12.83
C VAL A 333 11.77 -7.52 11.50
N ILE A 334 10.87 -6.86 10.79
CA ILE A 334 10.36 -7.29 9.48
C ILE A 334 10.96 -6.36 8.42
N LYS A 335 11.58 -6.93 7.39
CA LYS A 335 12.22 -6.20 6.30
C LYS A 335 11.63 -6.65 4.97
N VAL A 336 11.35 -5.69 4.09
CA VAL A 336 11.01 -5.95 2.68
C VAL A 336 12.23 -5.65 1.83
N ILE A 337 12.67 -6.62 1.03
CA ILE A 337 13.93 -6.58 0.30
C ILE A 337 13.71 -6.80 -1.20
N ASP A 338 14.34 -5.92 -2.00
CA ASP A 338 14.49 -6.06 -3.45
C ASP A 338 15.96 -6.37 -3.77
N GLY A 339 16.26 -7.65 -4.01
CA GLY A 339 17.62 -8.15 -4.24
C GLY A 339 18.55 -7.92 -3.05
N LYS A 340 19.30 -6.82 -3.05
CA LYS A 340 20.21 -6.42 -1.95
C LYS A 340 19.75 -5.16 -1.20
N LYS A 341 18.68 -4.51 -1.67
CA LYS A 341 18.21 -3.24 -1.14
C LYS A 341 17.04 -3.49 -0.20
N THR A 342 17.17 -3.06 1.04
CA THR A 342 16.05 -2.97 1.98
C THR A 342 15.18 -1.77 1.62
N LEU A 343 13.90 -1.99 1.37
CA LEU A 343 12.95 -0.95 0.98
C LEU A 343 12.12 -0.44 2.15
N ALA A 344 11.75 -1.34 3.05
CA ALA A 344 11.01 -1.01 4.26
C ALA A 344 11.52 -1.85 5.43
N THR A 345 11.42 -1.31 6.63
CA THR A 345 11.73 -2.02 7.87
C THR A 345 10.78 -1.56 8.95
N ALA A 346 10.15 -2.52 9.63
CA ALA A 346 9.27 -2.27 10.75
C ALA A 346 9.64 -3.17 11.92
N LYS A 347 9.44 -2.68 13.14
CA LYS A 347 9.61 -3.45 14.36
C LYS A 347 8.24 -3.62 15.00
N LEU A 348 7.76 -4.86 15.04
CA LEU A 348 6.38 -5.18 15.38
C LEU A 348 6.34 -6.32 16.39
N ASN A 349 5.24 -6.42 17.13
CA ASN A 349 4.96 -7.56 18.00
C ASN A 349 4.34 -8.66 17.12
N VAL A 350 4.89 -9.87 17.17
CA VAL A 350 4.40 -11.04 16.44
C VAL A 350 4.06 -12.12 17.45
N GLU A 351 2.78 -12.44 17.54
CA GLU A 351 2.22 -13.41 18.49
C GLU A 351 2.86 -14.79 18.33
N GLN A 352 3.01 -15.27 17.10
CA GLN A 352 3.54 -16.61 16.77
C GLN A 352 4.99 -16.82 17.20
N PHE A 353 5.77 -15.74 17.31
CA PHE A 353 7.15 -15.81 17.82
C PHE A 353 7.20 -15.74 19.35
N GLY A 354 6.07 -15.53 19.99
CA GLY A 354 5.91 -15.46 21.41
C GLY A 354 6.09 -16.77 22.16
N VAL A 355 5.67 -16.76 23.42
CA VAL A 355 5.56 -17.96 24.25
C VAL A 355 4.12 -18.11 24.71
N ILE A 356 3.59 -19.34 24.62
CA ILE A 356 2.30 -19.70 25.20
C ILE A 356 2.55 -20.08 26.66
N VAL A 357 1.78 -19.51 27.57
CA VAL A 357 1.88 -19.74 29.00
C VAL A 357 0.52 -19.91 29.64
N SER A 358 0.46 -20.66 30.73
CA SER A 358 -0.74 -20.79 31.54
C SER A 358 -0.60 -19.96 32.82
N ILE A 359 -1.45 -18.94 32.99
CA ILE A 359 -1.45 -18.08 34.19
C ILE A 359 -2.73 -18.36 35.00
N PRO A 360 -2.64 -18.52 36.33
CA PRO A 360 -3.81 -18.63 37.19
C PRO A 360 -4.71 -17.39 37.09
N SER A 361 -6.02 -17.60 37.04
CA SER A 361 -7.01 -16.53 36.88
C SER A 361 -6.96 -15.46 37.98
N VAL A 362 -6.46 -15.81 39.17
CA VAL A 362 -6.31 -14.90 40.32
C VAL A 362 -5.47 -13.67 39.96
N PHE A 363 -4.45 -13.82 39.11
CA PHE A 363 -3.59 -12.71 38.68
C PHE A 363 -4.28 -11.76 37.68
N LEU A 364 -5.45 -12.13 37.17
CA LEU A 364 -6.21 -11.35 36.19
C LEU A 364 -7.47 -10.72 36.82
N MET A 365 -7.70 -10.94 38.11
CA MET A 365 -8.89 -10.48 38.84
C MET A 365 -8.68 -9.19 39.63
N GLU A 366 -7.45 -8.85 40.04
CA GLU A 366 -7.18 -7.64 40.81
C GLU A 366 -6.68 -6.50 39.92
N GLU A 367 -7.28 -5.31 40.02
CA GLU A 367 -6.87 -4.13 39.23
C GLU A 367 -5.41 -3.75 39.43
N GLU A 368 -4.86 -3.95 40.64
CA GLU A 368 -3.45 -3.66 40.95
C GLU A 368 -2.46 -4.71 40.41
N ARG A 369 -2.94 -5.92 40.10
CA ARG A 369 -2.13 -7.03 39.53
C ARG A 369 -2.49 -7.36 38.09
N PHE A 370 -3.46 -6.66 37.51
CA PHE A 370 -3.88 -6.85 36.14
C PHE A 370 -2.74 -6.42 35.22
N ILE A 371 -2.15 -7.39 34.53
CA ILE A 371 -1.08 -7.09 33.59
C ILE A 371 -1.73 -6.38 32.39
N GLU A 372 -1.42 -5.10 32.19
CA GLU A 372 -1.81 -4.34 30.99
C GLU A 372 -0.73 -4.56 29.92
N PHE A 373 -1.12 -5.18 28.81
CA PHE A 373 -0.15 -5.68 27.82
C PHE A 373 0.05 -4.73 26.63
N TYR A 374 -0.88 -3.79 26.40
CA TYR A 374 -0.82 -2.82 25.32
C TYR A 374 -0.95 -1.41 25.88
N ARG A 375 0.18 -0.71 26.04
CA ARG A 375 0.14 0.74 26.22
C ARG A 375 -0.11 1.33 24.84
N VAL A 376 -1.32 1.83 24.60
CA VAL A 376 -1.57 2.70 23.44
C VAL A 376 -0.60 3.88 23.60
N GLU A 377 0.41 3.95 22.73
CA GLU A 377 1.21 5.17 22.61
C GLU A 377 0.23 6.28 22.20
N LYS A 378 0.14 7.31 23.06
CA LYS A 378 -0.70 8.47 22.85
C LYS A 378 -0.17 9.35 21.74
#